data_AF-A0A931AR42-F1
#
_entry.id   AF-A0A931AR42-F1
#
_cell.length_a   1.000
_cell.length_b   1.000
_cell.length_c   1.000
_cell.angle_alpha   90.00
_cell.angle_beta   90.00
_cell.angle_gamma   90.00
#
_symmetry.space_group_name_H-M   'P 1'
#
loop_
_entity.id
_entity.type
_entity.pdbx_description
1 polymer ?
#
loop_
_entity_poly.entity_id
_entity_poly.type
_entity_poly.pdbx_seq_one_letter_code
_entity_poly.pdbx_strand_id
1 'polypeptide(L)'
;MHVLSEVTGVAASTAWVTRRPPVFREDEFGEEARREAVAMVEERVRAGLPPQSVVSVTGLVYTQVVTEALVKGALDRLPMFDHVTPYGVAWREGRRLDADTIIWATGFRSALDHLAPLRLREPGGGIMVDGTQVVKEPALQLVGHGPSASTIGANRAGRAAAANVRTHLTSRAAA
;
A
#
# COMPACT_ATOMS: atom_id res chain seq x y z
N MET A 1 -10.08 -6.65 3.38
CA MET A 1 -11.55 -6.83 3.32
C MET A 1 -11.94 -8.03 2.49
N HIS A 2 -11.63 -8.06 1.19
CA HIS A 2 -11.94 -9.20 0.30
C HIS A 2 -11.61 -10.58 0.89
N VAL A 3 -10.35 -10.82 1.23
CA VAL A 3 -9.92 -12.11 1.81
C VAL A 3 -10.71 -12.51 3.05
N LEU A 4 -10.92 -11.57 3.97
CA LEU A 4 -11.68 -11.84 5.19
C LEU A 4 -13.13 -12.18 4.86
N SER A 5 -13.79 -11.37 4.01
CA SER A 5 -15.17 -11.62 3.58
C SER A 5 -15.33 -12.99 2.94
N GLU A 6 -14.39 -13.38 2.06
CA GLU A 6 -14.45 -14.62 1.30
C GLU A 6 -14.23 -15.85 2.17
N VAL A 7 -13.29 -15.79 3.11
CA VAL A 7 -12.98 -16.91 4.02
C VAL A 7 -14.03 -17.06 5.12
N THR A 8 -14.67 -15.96 5.56
CA THR A 8 -15.75 -16.05 6.55
C THR A 8 -16.97 -16.75 5.95
N GLY A 9 -17.43 -17.80 6.64
CA GLY A 9 -18.51 -18.69 6.21
C GLY A 9 -18.03 -19.98 5.54
N VAL A 10 -16.74 -20.08 5.21
CA VAL A 10 -16.09 -21.31 4.71
C VAL A 10 -15.18 -21.92 5.77
N ALA A 11 -14.36 -21.09 6.42
CA ALA A 11 -13.57 -21.52 7.57
C ALA A 11 -14.49 -21.75 8.79
N ALA A 12 -14.11 -22.70 9.66
CA ALA A 12 -14.83 -22.99 10.90
C ALA A 12 -14.96 -21.75 11.81
N SER A 13 -13.94 -20.89 11.81
CA SER A 13 -13.98 -19.57 12.42
C SER A 13 -12.97 -18.63 11.74
N THR A 14 -13.15 -17.33 11.92
CA THR A 14 -12.21 -16.30 11.44
C THR A 14 -12.04 -15.23 12.50
N ALA A 15 -10.83 -14.67 12.62
CA ALA A 15 -10.56 -13.51 13.45
C ALA A 15 -9.84 -12.43 12.64
N TRP A 16 -10.22 -11.17 12.85
CA TRP A 16 -9.60 -10.05 12.16
C TRP A 16 -8.71 -9.25 13.11
N VAL A 17 -7.41 -9.19 12.80
CA VAL A 17 -6.42 -8.49 13.62
C VAL A 17 -5.87 -7.30 12.86
N THR A 18 -5.88 -6.11 13.48
CA THR A 18 -5.26 -4.91 12.89
C THR A 18 -4.45 -4.10 13.91
N ARG A 19 -3.33 -3.51 13.46
CA ARG A 19 -2.49 -2.64 14.31
C ARG A 19 -3.21 -1.39 14.81
N ARG A 20 -4.04 -0.78 13.97
CA ARG A 20 -4.86 0.40 14.28
C ARG A 20 -6.31 0.13 13.92
N PRO A 21 -7.29 0.68 14.66
CA PRO A 21 -8.68 0.63 14.25
C PRO A 21 -8.82 1.08 12.78
N PRO A 22 -9.46 0.28 11.91
CA PRO A 22 -9.79 0.70 10.56
C PRO A 22 -10.73 1.91 10.60
N VAL A 23 -10.53 2.85 9.69
CA VAL A 23 -11.41 4.01 9.52
C VAL A 23 -12.38 3.70 8.39
N PHE A 24 -13.65 3.51 8.72
CA PHE A 24 -14.71 3.38 7.74
C PHE A 24 -15.26 4.75 7.37
N ARG A 25 -15.61 4.92 6.11
CA ARG A 25 -16.14 6.15 5.54
C ARG A 25 -17.50 5.87 4.91
N GLU A 26 -18.46 6.71 5.25
CA GLU A 26 -19.83 6.67 4.71
C GLU A 26 -19.95 7.47 3.42
N ASP A 27 -19.06 8.45 3.21
CA ASP A 27 -18.98 9.26 2.00
C ASP A 27 -18.45 8.45 0.81
N GLU A 28 -18.99 8.74 -0.37
CA GLU A 28 -18.47 8.19 -1.60
C GLU A 28 -17.04 8.67 -1.84
N PHE A 29 -16.16 7.76 -2.23
CA PHE A 29 -14.79 8.12 -2.60
C PHE A 29 -14.72 8.73 -4.01
N GLY A 30 -15.15 9.99 -4.07
CA GLY A 30 -15.25 10.82 -5.28
C GLY A 30 -13.90 11.27 -5.85
N GLU A 31 -13.95 12.07 -6.91
CA GLU A 31 -12.73 12.50 -7.62
C GLU A 31 -11.79 13.35 -6.76
N GLU A 32 -12.33 14.25 -5.94
CA GLU A 32 -11.54 15.15 -5.11
C GLU A 32 -10.72 14.38 -4.08
N ALA A 33 -11.37 13.48 -3.32
CA ALA A 33 -10.70 12.58 -2.38
C ALA A 33 -9.63 11.70 -3.06
N ARG A 34 -9.84 11.27 -4.32
CA ARG A 34 -8.82 10.56 -5.11
C ARG A 34 -7.62 11.45 -5.43
N ARG A 35 -7.85 12.71 -5.80
CA ARG A 35 -6.77 13.67 -6.12
C ARG A 35 -5.96 14.01 -4.87
N GLU A 36 -6.62 14.27 -3.74
CA GLU A 36 -5.96 14.50 -2.46
C GLU A 36 -5.13 13.28 -2.04
N ALA A 37 -5.67 12.07 -2.17
CA ALA A 37 -4.94 10.86 -1.82
C ALA A 37 -3.66 10.69 -2.68
N VAL A 38 -3.74 10.98 -3.98
CA VAL A 38 -2.58 10.97 -4.87
C VAL A 38 -1.56 12.04 -4.45
N ALA A 39 -2.01 13.26 -4.16
CA ALA A 39 -1.15 14.37 -3.75
C ALA A 39 -0.40 14.05 -2.44
N MET A 40 -1.07 13.45 -1.45
CA MET A 40 -0.44 13.04 -0.20
C MET A 40 0.64 11.98 -0.40
N VAL A 41 0.43 11.03 -1.31
CA VAL A 41 1.44 10.01 -1.64
C VAL A 41 2.61 10.65 -2.40
N GLU A 42 2.33 11.56 -3.33
CA GLU A 42 3.33 12.29 -4.10
C GLU A 42 4.24 13.13 -3.20
N GLU A 43 3.67 13.92 -2.29
CA GLU A 43 4.42 14.73 -1.32
C GLU A 43 5.38 13.86 -0.50
N ARG A 44 4.90 12.72 -0.02
CA ARG A 44 5.71 11.79 0.77
C ARG A 44 6.92 11.27 0.01
N VAL A 45 6.71 10.86 -1.24
CA VAL A 45 7.78 10.30 -2.06
C VAL A 45 8.76 11.39 -2.51
N ARG A 46 8.27 12.61 -2.80
CA ARG A 46 9.12 13.79 -3.03
C ARG A 46 9.97 14.15 -1.80
N ALA A 47 9.48 13.87 -0.60
CA ALA A 47 10.25 14.01 0.64
C ALA A 47 11.21 12.84 0.93
N GLY A 48 11.34 11.86 0.02
CA GLY A 48 12.22 10.70 0.23
C GLY A 48 11.69 9.66 1.23
N LEU A 49 10.40 9.74 1.58
CA LEU A 49 9.76 8.80 2.49
C LEU A 49 9.08 7.67 1.69
N PRO A 50 8.99 6.46 2.25
CA PRO A 50 8.28 5.38 1.60
C PRO A 50 6.78 5.70 1.47
N PRO A 51 6.12 5.27 0.38
CA PRO A 51 4.67 5.43 0.24
C PRO A 51 3.96 4.68 1.38
N GLN A 52 2.85 5.26 1.85
CA GLN A 52 1.98 4.62 2.84
C GLN A 52 0.92 3.76 2.18
N SER A 53 0.20 2.98 2.99
CA SER A 53 -0.95 2.21 2.54
C SER A 53 -2.01 3.15 1.96
N VAL A 54 -2.54 2.84 0.78
CA VAL A 54 -3.64 3.60 0.14
C VAL A 54 -4.81 3.73 1.11
N VAL A 55 -5.19 2.65 1.80
CA VAL A 55 -6.29 2.65 2.77
C VAL A 55 -6.05 3.57 3.96
N SER A 56 -4.77 3.84 4.32
CA SER A 56 -4.50 4.80 5.40
C SER A 56 -4.75 6.26 5.00
N VAL A 57 -4.87 6.52 3.70
CA VAL A 57 -5.19 7.84 3.14
C VAL A 57 -6.66 7.93 2.75
N THR A 58 -7.18 6.88 2.12
CA THR A 58 -8.55 6.86 1.58
C THR A 58 -9.62 6.41 2.58
N GLY A 59 -9.22 5.71 3.66
CA GLY A 59 -10.17 4.97 4.49
C GLY A 59 -10.75 3.73 3.77
N LEU A 60 -11.67 3.05 4.44
CA LEU A 60 -12.47 1.94 3.91
C LEU A 60 -13.89 2.41 3.62
N VAL A 61 -14.29 2.38 2.35
CA VAL A 61 -15.68 2.65 1.95
C VAL A 61 -16.53 1.39 2.13
N TYR A 62 -17.81 1.54 2.44
CA TYR A 62 -18.79 0.45 2.48
C TYR A 62 -19.12 -0.07 1.08
N THR A 63 -18.16 -0.77 0.47
CA THR A 63 -18.39 -1.52 -0.76
C THR A 63 -19.22 -2.78 -0.48
N GLN A 64 -19.77 -3.41 -1.52
CA GLN A 64 -20.50 -4.68 -1.40
C GLN A 64 -19.74 -5.72 -0.56
N VAL A 65 -18.43 -5.83 -0.75
CA VAL A 65 -17.58 -6.79 -0.02
C VAL A 65 -17.44 -6.43 1.47
N VAL A 66 -17.40 -5.14 1.81
CA VAL A 66 -17.40 -4.70 3.21
C VAL A 66 -18.75 -5.00 3.86
N THR A 67 -19.84 -4.71 3.15
CA THR A 67 -21.21 -5.02 3.59
C THR A 67 -21.43 -6.51 3.81
N GLU A 68 -20.97 -7.36 2.89
CA GLU A 68 -21.03 -8.82 3.05
C GLU A 68 -20.25 -9.28 4.30
N ALA A 69 -19.04 -8.75 4.51
CA ALA A 69 -18.24 -9.09 5.67
C ALA A 69 -18.91 -8.64 6.99
N LEU A 70 -19.60 -7.50 6.98
CA LEU A 70 -20.40 -7.01 8.11
C LEU A 70 -21.57 -7.95 8.42
N VAL A 71 -22.34 -8.32 7.40
CA VAL A 71 -23.48 -9.24 7.54
C VAL A 71 -23.02 -10.59 8.09
N LYS A 72 -21.83 -11.05 7.69
CA LYS A 72 -21.20 -12.27 8.21
C LYS A 72 -20.62 -12.14 9.62
N GLY A 73 -20.66 -10.95 10.24
CA GLY A 73 -20.05 -10.67 11.54
C GLY A 73 -18.51 -10.72 11.54
N ALA A 74 -17.88 -10.67 10.37
CA ALA A 74 -16.43 -10.84 10.24
C ALA A 74 -15.62 -9.63 10.74
N LEU A 75 -16.27 -8.48 10.92
CA LEU A 75 -15.58 -7.20 11.19
C LEU A 75 -15.43 -6.88 12.68
N ASP A 76 -15.51 -7.89 13.54
CA ASP A 76 -15.07 -7.77 14.92
C ASP A 76 -13.54 -7.80 15.00
N ARG A 77 -12.96 -6.64 15.33
CA ARG A 77 -11.54 -6.36 15.15
C ARG A 77 -10.77 -6.50 16.46
N LEU A 78 -9.79 -7.40 16.46
CA LEU A 78 -8.85 -7.61 17.56
C LEU A 78 -7.57 -6.75 17.42
N PRO A 79 -6.96 -6.31 18.54
CA PRO A 79 -5.66 -5.67 18.52
C PRO A 79 -4.57 -6.62 18.08
N MET A 80 -3.45 -6.07 17.60
CA MET A 80 -2.29 -6.86 17.20
C MET A 80 -1.85 -7.75 18.37
N PHE A 81 -1.70 -9.05 18.11
CA PHE A 81 -1.13 -9.99 19.06
C PHE A 81 0.36 -9.73 19.27
N ASP A 82 0.91 -10.21 20.38
CA ASP A 82 2.31 -9.98 20.77
C ASP A 82 3.26 -11.02 20.17
N HIS A 83 2.82 -12.27 20.04
CA HIS A 83 3.62 -13.34 19.47
C HIS A 83 2.77 -14.47 18.87
N VAL A 84 3.37 -15.21 17.94
CA VAL A 84 2.84 -16.46 17.40
C VAL A 84 3.25 -17.60 18.33
N THR A 85 2.35 -18.55 18.54
CA THR A 85 2.58 -19.79 19.29
C THR A 85 2.52 -20.99 18.34
N PRO A 86 2.90 -22.21 18.76
CA PRO A 86 2.75 -23.40 17.93
C PRO A 86 1.31 -23.69 17.48
N TYR A 87 0.31 -23.11 18.14
CA TYR A 87 -1.11 -23.40 17.90
C TYR A 87 -1.94 -22.17 17.50
N GLY A 88 -1.31 -20.99 17.35
CA GLY A 88 -2.02 -19.76 17.01
C GLY A 88 -1.29 -18.49 17.44
N VAL A 89 -1.98 -17.58 18.12
CA VAL A 89 -1.44 -16.27 18.54
C VAL A 89 -1.82 -15.93 19.98
N ALA A 90 -1.00 -15.09 20.63
CA ALA A 90 -1.22 -14.73 22.03
C ALA A 90 -0.90 -13.26 22.32
N TRP A 91 -1.61 -12.73 23.33
CA TRP A 91 -1.41 -11.41 23.92
C TRP A 91 -0.79 -11.54 25.31
N ARG A 92 0.02 -10.57 25.73
CA ARG A 92 0.72 -10.57 27.03
C ARG A 92 -0.23 -10.58 28.23
N GLU A 93 -1.47 -10.14 28.03
CA GLU A 93 -2.54 -10.17 29.03
C GLU A 93 -3.14 -11.58 29.24
N GLY A 94 -2.56 -12.61 28.61
CA GLY A 94 -2.96 -14.01 28.80
C GLY A 94 -4.02 -14.50 27.80
N ARG A 95 -4.63 -13.61 27.01
CA ARG A 95 -5.51 -14.00 25.91
C ARG A 95 -4.74 -14.83 24.88
N ARG A 96 -5.37 -15.91 24.42
CA ARG A 96 -4.88 -16.76 23.31
C ARG A 96 -5.98 -16.94 22.29
N LEU A 97 -5.58 -17.14 21.04
CA LEU A 97 -6.46 -17.51 19.95
C LEU A 97 -5.78 -18.60 19.15
N ASP A 98 -6.38 -19.77 19.13
CA ASP A 98 -5.91 -20.88 18.32
C ASP A 98 -6.20 -20.58 16.84
N ALA A 99 -5.24 -20.88 15.97
CA ALA A 99 -5.34 -20.63 14.54
C ALA A 99 -4.47 -21.62 13.77
N ASP A 100 -5.10 -22.36 12.86
CA ASP A 100 -4.39 -23.29 11.96
C ASP A 100 -3.72 -22.55 10.79
N THR A 101 -4.17 -21.33 10.48
CA THR A 101 -3.68 -20.54 9.35
C THR A 101 -3.70 -19.05 9.67
N ILE A 102 -2.62 -18.35 9.31
CA ILE A 102 -2.51 -16.90 9.41
C ILE A 102 -2.35 -16.32 8.00
N ILE A 103 -3.28 -15.46 7.59
CA ILE A 103 -3.20 -14.74 6.32
C ILE A 103 -2.67 -13.32 6.53
N TRP A 104 -1.48 -13.05 6.01
CA TRP A 104 -0.82 -11.74 6.11
C TRP A 104 -1.33 -10.75 5.07
N ALA A 105 -2.47 -10.13 5.34
CA ALA A 105 -3.00 -9.02 4.53
C ALA A 105 -2.32 -7.67 4.87
N THR A 106 -0.99 -7.65 5.02
CA THR A 106 -0.20 -6.52 5.54
C THR A 106 0.36 -5.58 4.48
N GLY A 107 -0.04 -5.75 3.23
CA GLY A 107 0.42 -4.96 2.09
C GLY A 107 1.77 -5.42 1.55
N PHE A 108 2.37 -4.60 0.68
CA PHE A 108 3.58 -4.93 -0.08
C PHE A 108 4.62 -3.81 0.04
N ARG A 109 5.87 -4.15 -0.26
CA ARG A 109 6.96 -3.18 -0.52
C ARG A 109 7.30 -3.22 -2.01
N SER A 110 7.85 -2.13 -2.53
CA SER A 110 8.35 -2.09 -3.91
C SER A 110 9.50 -3.09 -4.10
N ALA A 111 9.39 -3.94 -5.12
CA ALA A 111 10.41 -4.93 -5.47
C ALA A 111 11.59 -4.27 -6.24
N LEU A 112 12.48 -3.62 -5.50
CA LEU A 112 13.58 -2.79 -6.06
C LEU A 112 14.98 -3.31 -5.69
N ASP A 113 15.10 -4.58 -5.28
CA ASP A 113 16.38 -5.14 -4.81
C ASP A 113 17.45 -5.17 -5.91
N HIS A 114 17.04 -5.29 -7.17
CA HIS A 114 17.93 -5.16 -8.33
C HIS A 114 18.58 -3.76 -8.47
N LEU A 115 18.05 -2.75 -7.78
CA LEU A 115 18.60 -1.39 -7.74
C LEU A 115 19.42 -1.12 -6.47
N ALA A 116 19.57 -2.09 -5.57
CA ALA A 116 20.31 -1.91 -4.32
C ALA A 116 21.75 -1.37 -4.51
N PRO A 117 22.53 -1.79 -5.53
CA PRO A 117 23.87 -1.25 -5.78
C PRO A 117 23.92 0.26 -6.03
N LEU A 118 22.83 0.86 -6.54
CA LEU A 118 22.73 2.29 -6.84
C LEU A 118 22.52 3.16 -5.60
N ARG A 119 22.25 2.56 -4.43
CA ARG A 119 22.11 3.25 -3.13
C ARG A 119 21.13 4.44 -3.18
N LEU A 120 20.01 4.27 -3.87
CA LEU A 120 19.03 5.32 -4.15
C LEU A 120 18.14 5.71 -2.96
N ARG A 121 18.19 4.97 -1.85
CA ARG A 121 17.34 5.24 -0.69
C ARG A 121 17.79 6.50 0.05
N GLU A 122 16.84 7.31 0.44
CA GLU A 122 17.04 8.45 1.35
C GLU A 122 17.13 7.98 2.80
N PRO A 123 17.61 8.84 3.73
CA PRO A 123 17.62 8.53 5.16
C PRO A 123 16.24 8.11 5.71
N GLY A 124 15.16 8.62 5.11
CA GLY A 124 13.77 8.24 5.42
C GLY A 124 13.33 6.86 4.92
N GLY A 125 14.20 6.15 4.18
CA GLY A 125 13.99 4.78 3.69
C GLY A 125 13.21 4.68 2.36
N GLY A 126 12.70 5.79 1.82
CA GLY A 126 12.10 5.85 0.49
C GLY A 126 13.12 6.17 -0.60
N ILE A 127 12.68 6.16 -1.86
CA ILE A 127 13.46 6.68 -2.99
C ILE A 127 12.79 7.97 -3.41
N MET A 128 13.56 9.06 -3.44
CA MET A 128 13.03 10.35 -3.89
C MET A 128 12.80 10.32 -5.40
N VAL A 129 11.55 10.55 -5.81
CA VAL A 129 11.18 10.70 -7.22
C VAL A 129 10.51 12.03 -7.48
N ASP A 130 10.79 12.61 -8.65
CA ASP A 130 10.04 13.73 -9.21
C ASP A 130 9.24 13.24 -10.42
N GLY A 131 7.91 13.22 -10.27
CA GLY A 131 7.02 12.50 -11.18
C GLY A 131 7.36 11.01 -11.24
N THR A 132 8.09 10.60 -12.27
CA THR A 132 8.58 9.21 -12.44
C THR A 132 10.10 9.10 -12.36
N GLN A 133 10.84 10.21 -12.38
CA GLN A 133 12.29 10.21 -12.43
C GLN A 133 12.89 10.08 -11.03
N VAL A 134 13.92 9.25 -10.88
CA VAL A 134 14.67 9.17 -9.62
C VAL A 134 15.62 10.35 -9.51
N VAL A 135 15.54 11.13 -8.42
CA VAL A 135 16.33 12.36 -8.28
C VAL A 135 17.84 12.09 -8.26
N LYS A 136 18.27 11.01 -7.58
CA LYS A 136 19.68 10.60 -7.50
C LYS A 136 20.21 9.91 -8.76
N GLU A 137 19.34 9.47 -9.66
CA GLU A 137 19.73 8.79 -10.90
C GLU A 137 18.78 9.22 -12.03
N PRO A 138 19.07 10.34 -12.72
CA PRO A 138 18.18 10.91 -13.72
C PRO A 138 17.89 9.99 -14.92
N ALA A 139 18.73 8.98 -15.19
CA ALA A 139 18.48 8.01 -16.24
C ALA A 139 17.44 6.95 -15.83
N LEU A 140 17.10 6.85 -14.54
CA LEU A 140 16.17 5.87 -14.01
C LEU A 140 14.77 6.47 -13.82
N GLN A 141 13.76 5.72 -14.29
CA GLN A 141 12.35 6.02 -14.07
C GLN A 141 11.69 4.90 -13.27
N LEU A 142 10.85 5.24 -12.28
CA LEU A 142 10.04 4.30 -11.51
C LEU A 142 8.56 4.51 -11.85
N VAL A 143 7.98 3.56 -12.59
CA VAL A 143 6.57 3.54 -12.99
C VAL A 143 5.81 2.51 -12.16
N GLY A 144 4.58 2.83 -11.73
CA GLY A 144 3.83 2.00 -10.79
C GLY A 144 4.31 2.14 -9.34
N HIS A 145 5.25 3.04 -9.07
CA HIS A 145 5.74 3.37 -7.74
C HIS A 145 5.04 4.60 -7.17
N GLY A 146 4.76 4.59 -5.87
CA GLY A 146 4.16 5.73 -5.15
C GLY A 146 2.82 6.16 -5.74
N PRO A 147 2.65 7.43 -6.17
CA PRO A 147 1.36 7.96 -6.65
C PRO A 147 0.87 7.32 -7.96
N SER A 148 1.75 6.57 -8.65
CA SER A 148 1.42 5.88 -9.90
C SER A 148 0.96 4.42 -9.71
N ALA A 149 0.87 3.94 -8.47
CA ALA A 149 0.50 2.56 -8.12
C ALA A 149 -1.02 2.27 -8.27
N SER A 150 -1.57 2.56 -9.45
CA SER A 150 -2.94 2.19 -9.85
C SER A 150 -2.99 1.99 -11.36
N THR A 151 -3.99 1.27 -11.88
CA THR A 151 -4.14 1.05 -13.33
C THR A 151 -4.22 2.37 -14.11
N ILE A 152 -5.01 3.33 -13.59
CA ILE A 152 -5.17 4.65 -14.20
C ILE A 152 -3.88 5.49 -14.05
N GLY A 153 -3.27 5.47 -12.87
CA GLY A 153 -2.04 6.22 -12.59
C GLY A 153 -0.84 5.73 -13.41
N ALA A 154 -0.71 4.42 -13.59
CA ALA A 154 0.37 3.79 -14.33
C ALA A 154 0.40 4.21 -15.80
N ASN A 155 -0.76 4.35 -16.45
CA ASN A 155 -0.85 4.83 -17.84
C ASN A 155 -0.32 6.26 -18.00
N ARG A 156 -0.69 7.17 -17.09
CA ARG A 156 -0.17 8.54 -17.11
C ARG A 156 1.33 8.58 -16.83
N ALA A 157 1.79 7.82 -15.83
CA ALA A 157 3.19 7.72 -15.48
C ALA A 157 4.04 7.13 -16.62
N GLY A 158 3.54 6.13 -17.35
CA GLY A 158 4.23 5.57 -18.51
C GLY A 158 4.47 6.61 -19.61
N ARG A 159 3.47 7.46 -19.90
CA ARG A 159 3.63 8.58 -20.84
C ARG A 159 4.69 9.58 -20.37
N ALA A 160 4.68 9.94 -19.09
CA ALA A 160 5.65 10.86 -18.51
C ALA A 160 7.08 10.29 -18.57
N ALA A 161 7.26 9.03 -18.17
CA ALA A 161 8.54 8.34 -18.23
C ALA A 161 9.10 8.29 -19.66
N ALA A 162 8.26 7.98 -20.67
CA ALA A 162 8.69 7.98 -22.07
C ALA A 162 9.15 9.38 -22.54
N ALA A 163 8.44 10.43 -22.15
CA ALA A 163 8.85 11.80 -22.46
C ALA A 163 10.17 12.17 -21.77
N ASN A 164 10.34 11.82 -20.49
CA ASN A 164 11.57 12.05 -19.73
C ASN A 164 12.78 11.36 -20.36
N VAL A 165 12.63 10.07 -20.72
CA VAL A 165 13.69 9.29 -21.37
C VAL A 165 14.06 9.91 -22.71
N ARG A 166 13.08 10.28 -23.54
CA ARG A 166 13.35 10.96 -24.82
C ARG A 166 14.16 12.23 -24.60
N THR A 167 13.74 13.09 -23.68
CA THR A 167 14.44 14.33 -23.36
C THR A 167 15.88 14.06 -22.90
N HIS A 168 16.08 13.10 -21.98
CA HIS A 168 17.41 12.72 -21.48
C HIS A 168 18.35 12.21 -22.58
N LEU A 169 17.84 11.42 -23.53
CA LEU A 169 18.63 10.92 -24.65
C LEU A 169 18.98 12.05 -25.64
N THR A 170 18.04 12.95 -25.93
CA THR A 170 18.29 14.08 -26.84
C THR A 170 19.25 15.12 -26.26
N SER A 171 19.20 15.39 -24.95
CA SER A 171 20.12 16.35 -24.33
C SER A 171 21.55 15.83 -24.28
N ARG A 172 21.73 14.52 -24.06
CA ARG A 172 23.06 13.87 -24.14
C ARG A 172 23.64 13.86 -25.54
N ALA A 173 22.82 13.80 -26.58
CA ALA A 173 23.30 13.85 -27.96
C ALA A 173 23.74 15.26 -28.40
N ALA A 174 23.27 16.29 -27.69
CA ALA A 174 23.58 17.70 -27.97
C ALA A 174 24.75 18.26 -27.15
N ALA A 175 25.27 17.50 -26.18
CA ALA A 175 26.39 17.85 -25.30
C ALA A 175 27.67 17.14 -25.74
#